data_AF-A0A453K2T9-F1
#
_entry.id   AF-A0A453K2T9-F1
#
_cell.length_a   1.000
_cell.length_b   1.000
_cell.length_c   1.000
_cell.angle_alpha   90.00
_cell.angle_beta   90.00
_cell.angle_gamma   90.00
#
_symmetry.space_group_name_H-M   'P 1'
#
loop_
_entity.id
_entity.type
_entity.pdbx_description
1 polymer ?
#
loop_
_entity_poly.entity_id
_entity_poly.type
_entity_poly.pdbx_seq_one_letter_code
_entity_poly.pdbx_strand_id
1 'polypeptide(L)'
;MSDFQEIEEEETNKGDQHPVLSEIFDSQFVSLLSKLETDIRECIMDLFSRTKTATAVLPVELEQKNGEVDGEYIKRLKSFVERQCNEMQDLLGRNAILAEDLVRTGGGSTSDSSEKPSSGRERVQIEALRQELEGAARRIEVLKTEKAQIEAEASNQRNLAVKLESDLKSLADAYNSLEQSNYRLDAEVKTLRQGGSAPYPDVEAIKAQAKEEAEKESEVELNDLLVCLGQEQSKVEKLSARLAELGEDVDTLLQGIGDDAALPDDDDDDDDEDDDDEK
;
A
#
# COMPACT_ATOMS: atom_id res chain seq x y z
N MET A 1 -54.73 -3.32 21.99
CA MET A 1 -55.44 -3.20 23.27
C MET A 1 -55.12 -4.45 24.05
N SER A 2 -54.23 -4.35 25.03
CA SER A 2 -53.94 -5.44 25.97
C SER A 2 -54.42 -4.97 27.33
N ASP A 3 -55.35 -5.73 27.88
CA ASP A 3 -55.98 -5.52 29.18
C ASP A 3 -54.91 -5.45 30.26
N PHE A 4 -54.68 -4.23 30.74
CA PHE A 4 -53.96 -3.99 31.99
C PHE A 4 -54.97 -4.26 33.10
N GLN A 5 -54.81 -5.39 33.78
CA GLN A 5 -55.62 -5.71 34.93
C GLN A 5 -55.23 -4.72 36.05
N GLU A 6 -56.12 -3.76 36.32
CA GLU A 6 -56.07 -2.89 37.49
C GLU A 6 -55.95 -3.78 38.73
N ILE A 7 -54.78 -3.74 39.35
CA ILE A 7 -54.60 -4.28 40.70
C ILE A 7 -55.35 -3.31 41.59
N GLU A 8 -56.48 -3.78 42.13
CA GLU A 8 -57.26 -3.07 43.14
C GLU A 8 -56.31 -2.54 44.23
N GLU A 9 -56.34 -1.23 44.42
CA GLU A 9 -55.70 -0.57 45.54
C GLU A 9 -56.36 -1.08 46.83
N GLU A 10 -55.74 -2.10 47.44
CA GLU A 10 -56.03 -2.42 48.84
C GLU A 10 -55.60 -1.21 49.67
N GLU A 11 -56.59 -0.38 50.01
CA GLU A 11 -56.52 0.55 51.14
C GLU A 11 -56.10 -0.26 52.38
N THR A 12 -54.79 -0.31 52.64
CA THR A 12 -54.25 -0.81 53.91
C THR A 12 -54.55 0.23 54.97
N ASN A 13 -55.77 0.10 55.46
CA ASN A 13 -56.36 0.79 56.56
C ASN A 13 -55.39 0.78 57.76
N LYS A 14 -55.28 1.96 58.34
CA LYS A 14 -54.72 2.32 59.64
C LYS A 14 -54.74 1.18 60.69
N GLY A 15 -53.60 0.95 61.33
CA GLY A 15 -53.59 0.84 62.80
C GLY A 15 -53.03 -0.42 63.46
N ASP A 16 -52.42 -1.37 62.76
CA ASP A 16 -51.94 -2.59 63.43
C ASP A 16 -50.43 -2.55 63.67
N GLN A 17 -50.03 -2.01 64.84
CA GLN A 17 -48.78 -2.42 65.45
C GLN A 17 -48.81 -3.95 65.56
N HIS A 18 -47.87 -4.63 64.91
CA HIS A 18 -47.78 -6.08 64.94
C HIS A 18 -47.76 -6.52 66.42
N PRO A 19 -48.77 -7.26 66.92
CA PRO A 19 -48.96 -7.48 68.36
C PRO A 19 -47.74 -8.13 69.03
N VAL A 20 -46.97 -8.89 68.24
CA VAL A 20 -45.71 -9.52 68.63
C VAL A 20 -44.60 -8.51 68.92
N LEU A 21 -44.53 -7.40 68.17
CA LEU A 21 -43.47 -6.40 68.34
C LEU A 21 -43.67 -5.57 69.61
N SER A 22 -44.93 -5.28 69.96
CA SER A 22 -45.28 -4.54 71.18
C SER A 22 -45.19 -5.39 72.46
N GLU A 23 -45.19 -6.72 72.34
CA GLU A 23 -45.04 -7.66 73.47
C GLU A 23 -43.57 -7.95 73.80
N ILE A 24 -42.67 -7.88 72.81
CA ILE A 24 -41.25 -8.25 72.95
C ILE A 24 -40.33 -7.03 73.09
N PHE A 25 -40.68 -5.90 72.47
CA PHE A 25 -39.82 -4.72 72.43
C PHE A 25 -40.43 -3.54 73.17
N ASP A 26 -39.57 -2.67 73.72
CA ASP A 26 -40.04 -1.45 74.35
C ASP A 26 -40.61 -0.45 73.33
N SER A 27 -41.44 0.47 73.84
CA SER A 27 -42.10 1.48 73.02
C SER A 27 -41.13 2.38 72.24
N GLN A 28 -39.89 2.57 72.72
CA GLN A 28 -38.91 3.41 72.04
C GLN A 28 -38.39 2.70 70.79
N PHE A 29 -38.07 1.42 70.90
CA PHE A 29 -37.62 0.60 69.79
C PHE A 29 -38.72 0.43 68.73
N VAL A 30 -39.96 0.16 69.14
CA VAL A 30 -41.09 0.07 68.21
C VAL A 30 -41.29 1.40 67.48
N SER A 31 -41.17 2.54 68.18
CA SER A 31 -41.28 3.86 67.54
C SER A 31 -40.17 4.15 66.53
N LEU A 32 -38.95 3.69 66.80
CA LEU A 32 -37.81 3.81 65.90
C LEU A 32 -38.06 2.99 64.62
N LEU A 33 -38.55 1.75 64.78
CA LEU A 33 -38.83 0.86 63.67
C LEU A 33 -39.93 1.44 62.76
N SER A 34 -41.00 1.99 63.34
CA SER A 34 -42.08 2.63 62.57
C SER A 34 -41.60 3.88 61.81
N LYS A 35 -40.70 4.68 62.40
CA LYS A 35 -40.07 5.82 61.70
C LYS A 35 -39.22 5.35 60.54
N LEU A 36 -38.35 4.36 60.77
CA LEU A 36 -37.49 3.79 59.74
C LEU A 36 -38.31 3.20 58.58
N GLU A 37 -39.38 2.49 58.88
CA GLU A 37 -40.28 1.96 57.86
C GLU A 37 -40.90 3.07 57.00
N THR A 38 -41.37 4.14 57.65
CA THR A 38 -41.96 5.31 56.97
C THR A 38 -40.92 5.97 56.06
N ASP A 39 -39.71 6.19 56.55
CA ASP A 39 -38.61 6.81 55.79
C ASP A 39 -38.20 5.93 54.59
N ILE A 40 -38.09 4.61 54.77
CA ILE A 40 -37.80 3.68 53.68
C ILE A 40 -38.91 3.72 52.63
N ARG A 41 -40.18 3.72 53.06
CA ARG A 41 -41.33 3.77 52.16
C ARG A 41 -41.37 5.07 51.36
N GLU A 42 -41.14 6.21 52.01
CA GLU A 42 -41.08 7.51 51.35
C GLU A 42 -39.90 7.58 50.37
N CYS A 43 -38.74 7.08 50.76
CA CYS A 43 -37.56 7.00 49.89
C CYS A 43 -37.83 6.14 48.65
N ILE A 44 -38.43 4.96 48.81
CA ILE A 44 -38.85 4.11 47.69
C ILE A 44 -39.85 4.85 46.81
N MET A 45 -40.88 5.48 47.38
CA MET A 45 -41.87 6.23 46.61
C MET A 45 -41.25 7.38 45.81
N ASP A 46 -40.31 8.14 46.38
CA ASP A 46 -39.63 9.23 45.66
C ASP A 46 -38.77 8.68 44.51
N LEU A 47 -38.05 7.58 44.74
CA LEU A 47 -37.19 6.93 43.75
C LEU A 47 -37.99 6.38 42.56
N PHE A 48 -39.13 5.75 42.84
CA PHE A 48 -40.03 5.23 41.80
C PHE A 48 -40.84 6.34 41.11
N SER A 49 -41.18 7.42 41.81
CA SER A 49 -41.85 8.58 41.18
C SER A 49 -40.92 9.29 40.19
N ARG A 50 -39.65 9.52 40.58
CA ARG A 50 -38.64 10.14 39.71
C ARG A 50 -38.36 9.32 38.45
N THR A 51 -38.23 8.01 38.59
CA THR A 51 -37.96 7.10 37.46
C THR A 51 -39.16 6.97 36.52
N LYS A 52 -40.40 7.01 37.03
CA LYS A 52 -41.62 6.95 36.20
C LYS A 52 -41.83 8.23 35.36
N THR A 53 -41.39 9.39 35.85
CA THR A 53 -41.35 10.64 35.06
C THR A 53 -40.17 10.76 34.09
N ALA A 54 -39.15 9.92 34.20
CA ALA A 54 -38.06 9.82 33.23
C ALA A 54 -38.50 9.00 32.01
N THR A 55 -39.57 9.43 31.34
CA THR A 55 -39.81 9.00 29.96
C THR A 55 -38.60 9.47 29.16
N ALA A 56 -37.94 8.57 28.43
CA ALA A 56 -36.69 8.82 27.72
C ALA A 56 -36.80 10.02 26.75
N VAL A 57 -36.59 11.22 27.27
CA VAL A 57 -36.30 12.40 26.46
C VAL A 57 -34.92 12.11 25.88
N LEU A 58 -34.87 11.76 24.59
CA LEU A 58 -33.61 11.73 23.87
C LEU A 58 -32.98 13.12 24.04
N PRO A 59 -31.72 13.22 24.50
CA PRO A 59 -31.03 14.50 24.55
C PRO A 59 -31.14 15.19 23.19
N VAL A 60 -31.44 16.49 23.18
CA VAL A 60 -31.63 17.30 21.96
C VAL A 60 -30.39 17.23 21.05
N GLU A 61 -29.23 16.92 21.63
CA GLU A 61 -27.97 16.70 20.95
C GLU A 61 -27.93 15.41 20.11
N LEU A 62 -28.81 14.45 20.38
CA LEU A 62 -28.94 13.22 19.60
C LEU A 62 -30.00 13.32 18.50
N GLU A 63 -30.81 14.38 18.46
CA GLU A 63 -31.81 14.59 17.42
C GLU A 63 -31.17 15.24 16.18
N GLN A 64 -31.59 14.83 14.98
CA GLN A 64 -31.17 15.48 13.73
C GLN A 64 -31.77 16.89 13.66
N LYS A 65 -30.92 17.88 13.39
CA LYS A 65 -31.38 19.28 13.33
C LYS A 65 -32.13 19.54 12.02
N ASN A 66 -33.11 20.44 12.04
CA ASN A 66 -33.86 20.82 10.85
C ASN A 66 -32.92 21.34 9.74
N GLY A 67 -32.88 20.63 8.61
CA GLY A 67 -32.03 20.96 7.45
C GLY A 67 -30.60 20.42 7.52
N GLU A 68 -30.24 19.62 8.54
CA GLU A 68 -28.94 18.96 8.64
C GLU A 68 -28.87 17.75 7.71
N VAL A 69 -27.87 17.71 6.82
CA VAL A 69 -27.67 16.57 5.92
C VAL A 69 -27.14 15.37 6.71
N ASP A 70 -27.55 14.15 6.37
CA ASP A 70 -27.23 12.92 7.11
C ASP A 70 -25.74 12.76 7.44
N GLY A 71 -24.85 13.13 6.52
CA GLY A 71 -23.41 13.09 6.74
C GLY A 71 -22.93 14.03 7.86
N GLU A 72 -23.53 15.22 7.97
CA GLU A 72 -23.23 16.20 9.01
C GLU A 72 -23.81 15.76 10.36
N TYR A 73 -25.03 15.21 10.35
CA TYR A 73 -25.66 14.63 11.53
C TYR A 73 -24.83 13.49 12.13
N ILE A 74 -24.39 12.54 11.30
CA ILE A 74 -23.53 11.43 11.73
C ILE A 74 -22.20 11.95 12.28
N LYS A 75 -21.60 12.95 11.64
CA LYS A 75 -20.34 13.55 12.11
C LYS A 75 -20.53 14.21 13.48
N ARG A 76 -21.61 14.98 13.67
CA ARG A 76 -21.93 15.61 14.95
C ARG A 76 -22.20 14.59 16.05
N LEU A 77 -22.93 13.53 15.73
CA LEU A 77 -23.23 12.45 16.67
C LEU A 77 -21.96 11.71 17.10
N LYS A 78 -21.06 11.40 16.15
CA LYS A 78 -19.74 10.82 16.45
C LYS A 78 -18.92 11.73 17.38
N SER A 79 -18.81 13.02 17.07
CA SER A 79 -18.09 13.97 17.93
C SER A 79 -18.74 14.17 19.29
N PHE A 80 -20.06 14.04 19.40
CA PHE A 80 -20.77 14.09 20.68
C PHE A 80 -20.44 12.86 21.54
N VAL A 81 -20.54 11.66 20.96
CA VAL A 81 -20.19 10.41 21.65
C VAL A 81 -18.73 10.41 22.08
N GLU A 82 -17.82 10.82 21.21
CA GLU A 82 -16.39 10.92 21.53
C GLU A 82 -16.13 11.90 22.69
N ARG A 83 -16.81 13.06 22.70
CA ARG A 83 -16.72 14.02 23.81
C ARG A 83 -17.22 13.42 25.13
N GLN A 84 -18.35 12.71 25.11
CA GLN A 84 -18.90 12.06 26.29
C GLN A 84 -18.00 10.94 26.82
N CYS A 85 -17.38 10.16 25.94
CA CYS A 85 -16.37 9.17 26.34
C CYS A 85 -15.17 9.83 27.04
N ASN A 86 -14.67 10.94 26.49
CA ASN A 86 -13.56 11.69 27.09
C ASN A 86 -13.93 12.27 28.46
N GLU A 87 -15.13 12.83 28.59
CA GLU A 87 -15.64 13.38 29.85
C GLU A 87 -15.82 12.29 30.92
N MET A 88 -16.34 11.13 30.54
CA MET A 88 -16.47 9.97 31.43
C MET A 88 -15.09 9.45 31.88
N GLN A 89 -14.12 9.40 30.97
CA GLN A 89 -12.76 8.97 31.30
C GLN A 89 -12.07 9.96 32.27
N ASP A 90 -12.28 11.26 32.08
CA ASP A 90 -11.78 12.29 33.02
C ASP A 90 -12.44 12.17 34.41
N LEU A 91 -13.76 11.98 34.45
CA LEU A 91 -14.49 11.76 35.71
C LEU A 91 -14.01 10.49 36.44
N LEU A 92 -13.81 9.39 35.71
CA LEU A 92 -13.25 8.16 36.26
C LEU A 92 -11.85 8.38 36.81
N GLY A 93 -11.00 9.13 36.10
CA GLY A 93 -9.66 9.50 36.56
C GLY A 93 -9.69 10.32 37.85
N ARG A 94 -10.55 11.35 37.92
CA ARG A 94 -10.72 12.16 39.13
C ARG A 94 -11.26 11.34 40.30
N ASN A 95 -12.25 10.48 40.06
CA ASN A 95 -12.80 9.60 41.09
C ASN A 95 -11.76 8.59 41.59
N ALA A 96 -10.89 8.07 40.73
CA ALA A 96 -9.80 7.20 41.13
C ALA A 96 -8.81 7.92 42.06
N ILE A 97 -8.43 9.17 41.72
CA ILE A 97 -7.56 10.00 42.57
C ILE A 97 -8.24 10.30 43.91
N LEU A 98 -9.53 10.68 43.89
CA LEU A 98 -10.28 10.95 45.11
C LEU A 98 -10.43 9.69 45.99
N ALA A 99 -10.62 8.52 45.39
CA ALA A 99 -10.67 7.25 46.10
C ALA A 99 -9.30 6.91 46.74
N GLU A 100 -8.20 7.15 46.03
CA GLU A 100 -6.84 6.99 46.57
C GLU A 100 -6.57 7.96 47.72
N ASP A 101 -6.98 9.23 47.57
CA ASP A 101 -6.90 10.24 48.63
C ASP A 101 -7.75 9.86 49.83
N LEU A 102 -8.96 9.33 49.63
CA LEU A 102 -9.82 8.80 50.70
C LEU A 102 -9.17 7.62 51.45
N VAL A 103 -8.49 6.71 50.75
CA VAL A 103 -7.75 5.61 51.39
C VAL A 103 -6.55 6.16 52.17
N ARG A 104 -5.81 7.12 51.59
CA ARG A 104 -4.63 7.72 52.23
C ARG A 104 -5.00 8.56 53.46
N THR A 105 -6.15 9.22 53.43
CA THR A 105 -6.61 10.12 54.50
C THR A 105 -7.50 9.38 55.52
N GLY A 106 -8.26 8.37 55.08
CA GLY A 106 -9.13 7.55 55.92
C GLY A 106 -8.42 6.46 56.71
N GLY A 107 -7.14 6.20 56.44
CA GLY A 107 -6.29 5.28 57.22
C GLY A 107 -5.65 5.90 58.47
N GLY A 108 -5.88 7.20 58.74
CA GLY A 108 -5.22 7.92 59.83
C GLY A 108 -6.20 8.63 60.76
N SER A 109 -6.27 8.14 62.01
CA SER A 109 -6.88 8.77 63.20
C SER A 109 -8.31 8.36 63.56
N THR A 110 -8.46 7.19 64.18
CA THR A 110 -9.21 7.15 65.44
C THR A 110 -8.20 7.27 66.58
N SER A 111 -8.31 8.36 67.31
CA SER A 111 -7.58 8.57 68.56
C SER A 111 -8.00 7.50 69.58
N ASP A 112 -7.01 7.09 70.38
CA ASP A 112 -7.18 6.51 71.72
C ASP A 112 -7.54 5.01 71.81
N SER A 113 -6.52 4.16 71.89
CA SER A 113 -6.44 3.12 72.93
C SER A 113 -5.10 2.38 72.91
N SER A 114 -4.36 2.51 74.01
CA SER A 114 -3.36 1.61 74.57
C SER A 114 -2.30 0.98 73.65
N GLU A 115 -1.05 1.33 73.96
CA GLU A 115 0.12 0.48 73.82
C GLU A 115 -0.18 -0.99 74.19
N LYS A 116 -0.16 -1.89 73.20
CA LYS A 116 0.18 -3.32 73.37
C LYS A 116 0.57 -3.95 72.02
N PRO A 117 1.53 -4.89 71.99
CA PRO A 117 2.21 -5.27 70.77
C PRO A 117 1.34 -6.23 69.95
N SER A 118 0.69 -5.70 68.91
CA SER A 118 0.24 -6.46 67.72
C SER A 118 1.43 -6.97 66.86
N SER A 119 2.64 -7.06 67.43
CA SER A 119 3.88 -6.86 66.67
C SER A 119 4.43 -8.10 65.95
N GLY A 120 3.74 -9.24 65.94
CA GLY A 120 4.22 -10.47 65.27
C GLY A 120 3.46 -10.80 63.99
N ARG A 121 2.14 -11.01 64.11
CA ARG A 121 1.26 -11.38 63.00
C ARG A 121 1.18 -10.29 61.94
N GLU A 122 1.10 -9.04 62.36
CA GLU A 122 1.07 -7.88 61.47
C GLU A 122 2.40 -7.71 60.71
N ARG A 123 3.55 -7.96 61.37
CA ARG A 123 4.86 -7.97 60.70
C ARG A 123 4.97 -9.07 59.66
N VAL A 124 4.50 -10.28 59.97
CA VAL A 124 4.48 -11.40 59.01
C VAL A 124 3.57 -11.09 57.82
N GLN A 125 2.41 -10.46 58.04
CA GLN A 125 1.52 -10.03 56.96
C GLN A 125 2.14 -8.92 56.09
N ILE A 126 2.78 -7.92 56.70
CA ILE A 126 3.48 -6.85 55.97
C ILE A 126 4.63 -7.44 55.13
N GLU A 127 5.38 -8.38 55.68
CA GLU A 127 6.49 -9.01 54.96
C GLU A 127 5.99 -9.91 53.82
N ALA A 128 4.89 -10.64 54.02
CA ALA A 128 4.23 -11.40 52.95
C ALA A 128 3.76 -10.49 51.81
N LEU A 129 3.12 -9.36 52.13
CA LEU A 129 2.68 -8.38 51.14
C LEU A 129 3.87 -7.74 50.40
N ARG A 130 4.99 -7.47 51.08
CA ARG A 130 6.21 -7.00 50.44
C ARG A 130 6.78 -8.02 49.46
N GLN A 131 6.83 -9.28 49.86
CA GLN A 131 7.30 -10.35 48.99
C GLN A 131 6.40 -10.54 47.77
N GLU A 132 5.07 -10.42 47.94
CA GLU A 132 4.11 -10.43 46.85
C GLU A 132 4.29 -9.22 45.91
N LEU A 133 4.49 -8.02 46.47
CA LEU A 133 4.74 -6.81 45.70
C LEU A 133 6.03 -6.90 44.89
N GLU A 134 7.12 -7.37 45.49
CA GLU A 134 8.39 -7.56 44.79
C GLU A 134 8.28 -8.66 43.72
N GLY A 135 7.55 -9.74 44.02
CA GLY A 135 7.23 -10.79 43.04
C GLY A 135 6.42 -10.26 41.86
N ALA A 136 5.42 -9.43 42.10
CA ALA A 136 4.62 -8.77 41.07
C ALA A 136 5.47 -7.80 40.24
N ALA A 137 6.34 -7.01 40.87
CA ALA A 137 7.25 -6.09 40.18
C ALA A 137 8.20 -6.82 39.23
N ARG A 138 8.78 -7.95 39.65
CA ARG A 138 9.63 -8.78 38.78
C ARG A 138 8.85 -9.35 37.59
N ARG A 139 7.62 -9.81 37.79
CA ARG A 139 6.76 -10.29 36.68
C ARG A 139 6.44 -9.17 35.69
N ILE A 140 6.15 -7.96 36.18
CA ILE A 140 5.91 -6.79 35.33
C ILE A 140 7.15 -6.48 34.49
N GLU A 141 8.35 -6.57 35.06
CA GLU A 141 9.58 -6.30 34.32
C GLU A 141 9.82 -7.34 33.21
N VAL A 142 9.60 -8.63 33.49
CA VAL A 142 9.64 -9.69 32.46
C VAL A 142 8.63 -9.40 31.35
N LEU A 143 7.37 -9.11 31.69
CA LEU A 143 6.34 -8.80 30.71
C LEU A 143 6.66 -7.56 29.86
N LYS A 144 7.33 -6.55 30.43
CA LYS A 144 7.80 -5.38 29.66
C LYS A 144 8.86 -5.77 28.64
N THR A 145 9.82 -6.62 29.02
CA THR A 145 10.85 -7.10 28.10
C THR A 145 10.26 -7.97 26.98
N GLU A 146 9.35 -8.89 27.32
CA GLU A 146 8.62 -9.71 26.34
C GLU A 146 7.79 -8.85 25.39
N LYS A 147 7.08 -7.83 25.92
CA LYS A 147 6.35 -6.87 25.09
C LYS A 147 7.27 -6.16 24.10
N ALA A 148 8.41 -5.64 24.57
CA ALA A 148 9.37 -4.96 23.70
C ALA A 148 9.94 -5.89 22.62
N GLN A 149 10.18 -7.17 22.95
CA GLN A 149 10.61 -8.18 22.00
C GLN A 149 9.52 -8.46 20.95
N ILE A 150 8.28 -8.69 21.36
CA ILE A 150 7.15 -8.92 20.46
C ILE A 150 6.92 -7.70 19.54
N GLU A 151 7.03 -6.48 20.06
CA GLU A 151 6.92 -5.26 19.26
C GLU A 151 8.03 -5.16 18.19
N ALA A 152 9.27 -5.52 18.54
CA ALA A 152 10.38 -5.57 17.59
C ALA A 152 10.18 -6.65 16.51
N GLU A 153 9.74 -7.84 16.90
CA GLU A 153 9.43 -8.94 15.98
C GLU A 153 8.27 -8.57 15.04
N ALA A 154 7.20 -7.95 15.55
CA ALA A 154 6.08 -7.47 14.75
C ALA A 154 6.51 -6.39 13.75
N SER A 155 7.37 -5.45 14.16
CA SER A 155 7.95 -4.45 13.25
C SER A 155 8.78 -5.11 12.14
N ASN A 156 9.59 -6.12 12.47
CA ASN A 156 10.40 -6.85 11.49
C ASN A 156 9.52 -7.61 10.48
N GLN A 157 8.47 -8.30 10.95
CA GLN A 157 7.53 -9.00 10.08
C GLN A 157 6.77 -8.04 9.17
N ARG A 158 6.34 -6.89 9.70
CA ARG A 158 5.70 -5.83 8.91
C ARG A 158 6.62 -5.34 7.79
N ASN A 159 7.89 -5.08 8.10
CA ASN A 159 8.87 -4.66 7.10
C ASN A 159 9.12 -5.73 6.04
N LEU A 160 9.14 -7.01 6.43
CA LEU A 160 9.26 -8.11 5.48
C LEU A 160 8.04 -8.20 4.55
N ALA A 161 6.82 -8.05 5.08
CA ALA A 161 5.60 -8.04 4.29
C ALA A 161 5.62 -6.91 3.24
N VAL A 162 6.01 -5.69 3.62
CA VAL A 162 6.13 -4.55 2.70
C VAL A 162 7.13 -4.82 1.58
N LYS A 163 8.27 -5.46 1.88
CA LYS A 163 9.25 -5.85 0.85
C LYS A 163 8.66 -6.86 -0.13
N LEU A 164 8.01 -7.91 0.38
CA LEU A 164 7.36 -8.93 -0.45
C LEU A 164 6.26 -8.33 -1.34
N GLU A 165 5.48 -7.37 -0.82
CA GLU A 165 4.49 -6.63 -1.62
C GLU A 165 5.13 -5.82 -2.74
N SER A 166 6.26 -5.15 -2.46
CA SER A 166 7.04 -4.41 -3.47
C SER A 166 7.61 -5.34 -4.54
N ASP A 167 8.13 -6.50 -4.15
CA ASP A 167 8.70 -7.49 -5.06
C ASP A 167 7.61 -8.10 -5.96
N LEU A 168 6.44 -8.44 -5.37
CA LEU A 168 5.28 -8.91 -6.12
C LEU A 168 4.78 -7.87 -7.11
N LYS A 169 4.74 -6.59 -6.72
CA LYS A 169 4.36 -5.50 -7.62
C LYS A 169 5.35 -5.37 -8.78
N SER A 170 6.64 -5.38 -8.49
CA SER A 170 7.70 -5.32 -9.51
C SER A 170 7.62 -6.50 -10.49
N LEU A 171 7.33 -7.70 -9.97
CA LEU A 171 7.13 -8.89 -10.78
C LEU A 171 5.88 -8.77 -11.67
N ALA A 172 4.77 -8.28 -11.12
CA ALA A 172 3.55 -8.03 -11.90
C ALA A 172 3.79 -6.98 -13.00
N ASP A 173 4.53 -5.92 -12.72
CA ASP A 173 4.90 -4.90 -13.71
C ASP A 173 5.79 -5.49 -14.82
N ALA A 174 6.72 -6.38 -14.49
CA ALA A 174 7.54 -7.10 -15.47
C ALA A 174 6.69 -8.02 -16.37
N TYR A 175 5.74 -8.78 -15.80
CA TYR A 175 4.81 -9.61 -16.57
C TYR A 175 3.93 -8.76 -17.50
N ASN A 176 3.38 -7.65 -17.02
CA ASN A 176 2.58 -6.73 -17.83
C ASN A 176 3.41 -6.14 -18.99
N SER A 177 4.67 -5.79 -18.75
CA SER A 177 5.57 -5.30 -19.79
C SER A 177 5.87 -6.37 -20.84
N LEU A 178 6.06 -7.62 -20.42
CA LEU A 178 6.28 -8.75 -21.32
C LEU A 178 5.04 -9.04 -22.17
N GLU A 179 3.86 -9.00 -21.56
CA GLU A 179 2.59 -9.16 -22.27
C GLU A 179 2.42 -8.08 -23.35
N GLN A 180 2.71 -6.82 -23.01
CA GLN A 180 2.70 -5.72 -23.99
C GLN A 180 3.70 -5.94 -25.12
N SER A 181 4.91 -6.42 -24.82
CA SER A 181 5.90 -6.76 -25.85
C SER A 181 5.41 -7.88 -26.77
N ASN A 182 4.78 -8.92 -26.21
CA ASN A 182 4.21 -10.01 -27.01
C ASN A 182 3.08 -9.51 -27.90
N TYR A 183 2.17 -8.67 -27.41
CA TYR A 183 1.13 -8.07 -28.26
C TYR A 183 1.70 -7.25 -29.41
N ARG A 184 2.79 -6.50 -29.17
CA ARG A 184 3.48 -5.74 -30.22
C ARG A 184 4.10 -6.66 -31.26
N LEU A 185 4.80 -7.71 -30.83
CA LEU A 185 5.38 -8.71 -31.71
C LEU A 185 4.30 -9.46 -32.50
N ASP A 186 3.20 -9.85 -31.88
CA ASP A 186 2.06 -10.49 -32.56
C ASP A 186 1.44 -9.57 -33.62
N ALA A 187 1.30 -8.28 -33.30
CA ALA A 187 0.85 -7.29 -34.26
C ALA A 187 1.84 -7.14 -35.43
N GLU A 188 3.13 -7.07 -35.14
CA GLU A 188 4.19 -7.01 -36.17
C GLU A 188 4.17 -8.26 -37.06
N VAL A 189 4.15 -9.47 -36.48
CA VAL A 189 4.04 -10.74 -37.21
C VAL A 189 2.78 -10.77 -38.08
N LYS A 190 1.65 -10.27 -37.56
CA LYS A 190 0.41 -10.17 -38.34
C LYS A 190 0.55 -9.19 -39.49
N THR A 191 1.18 -8.02 -39.29
CA THR A 191 1.45 -7.06 -40.36
C THR A 191 2.42 -7.64 -41.40
N LEU A 192 3.47 -8.35 -40.99
CA LEU A 192 4.41 -9.03 -41.89
C LEU A 192 3.72 -10.14 -42.68
N ARG A 193 2.82 -10.91 -42.06
CA ARG A 193 2.02 -11.92 -42.77
C ARG A 193 1.02 -11.31 -43.75
N GLN A 194 0.42 -10.16 -43.41
CA GLN A 194 -0.48 -9.43 -44.30
C GLN A 194 0.28 -8.73 -45.43
N GLY A 195 1.47 -8.19 -45.15
CA GLY A 195 2.41 -7.66 -46.14
C GLY A 195 3.01 -8.76 -47.02
N GLY A 196 3.15 -9.97 -46.49
CA GLY A 196 3.52 -11.19 -47.21
C GLY A 196 2.39 -11.82 -48.03
N SER A 197 1.21 -11.18 -48.12
CA SER A 197 0.21 -11.45 -49.16
C SER A 197 0.46 -10.64 -50.43
N ALA A 198 1.41 -9.70 -50.43
CA ALA A 198 2.08 -9.34 -51.67
C ALA A 198 3.07 -10.47 -51.99
N PRO A 199 3.21 -10.90 -53.26
CA PRO A 199 4.32 -11.76 -53.64
C PRO A 199 5.58 -11.14 -53.05
N TYR A 200 6.44 -11.95 -52.44
CA TYR A 200 7.81 -11.56 -52.11
C TYR A 200 8.33 -10.58 -53.17
N PRO A 201 9.02 -9.47 -52.80
CA PRO A 201 9.74 -8.70 -53.81
C PRO A 201 10.55 -9.70 -54.60
N ASP A 202 10.26 -9.82 -55.89
CA ASP A 202 10.85 -10.84 -56.74
C ASP A 202 12.36 -10.57 -56.74
N VAL A 203 13.08 -11.33 -55.92
CA VAL A 203 14.51 -11.13 -55.68
C VAL A 203 15.26 -11.38 -56.97
N GLU A 204 14.74 -12.23 -57.86
CA GLU A 204 15.28 -12.40 -59.21
C GLU A 204 15.04 -11.15 -60.07
N ALA A 205 13.85 -10.54 -60.02
CA ALA A 205 13.59 -9.28 -60.74
C ALA A 205 14.46 -8.12 -60.23
N ILE A 206 14.67 -8.01 -58.90
CA ILE A 206 15.53 -6.98 -58.31
C ILE A 206 17.00 -7.22 -58.70
N LYS A 207 17.45 -8.47 -58.66
CA LYS A 207 18.81 -8.84 -59.09
C LYS A 207 19.01 -8.62 -60.58
N ALA A 208 18.00 -8.92 -61.40
CA ALA A 208 18.02 -8.69 -62.84
C ALA A 208 18.05 -7.18 -63.16
N GLN A 209 17.26 -6.37 -62.44
CA GLN A 209 17.26 -4.91 -62.62
C GLN A 209 18.61 -4.30 -62.21
N ALA A 210 19.18 -4.72 -61.07
CA ALA A 210 20.50 -4.26 -60.65
C ALA A 210 21.60 -4.66 -61.66
N LYS A 211 21.50 -5.85 -62.24
CA LYS A 211 22.42 -6.30 -63.30
C LYS A 211 22.24 -5.50 -64.60
N GLU A 212 21.01 -5.24 -65.02
CA GLU A 212 20.72 -4.43 -66.21
C GLU A 212 21.18 -2.97 -66.03
N GLU A 213 21.07 -2.41 -64.83
CA GLU A 213 21.55 -1.06 -64.52
C GLU A 213 23.09 -1.00 -64.55
N ALA A 214 23.77 -2.00 -63.99
CA ALA A 214 25.23 -2.12 -64.09
C ALA A 214 25.71 -2.32 -65.55
N GLU A 215 24.99 -3.12 -66.34
CA GLU A 215 25.29 -3.29 -67.77
C GLU A 215 25.10 -1.98 -68.55
N LYS A 216 24.04 -1.21 -68.26
CA LYS A 216 23.82 0.11 -68.89
C LYS A 216 24.87 1.13 -68.49
N GLU A 217 25.26 1.19 -67.22
CA GLU A 217 26.35 2.06 -66.77
C GLU A 217 27.66 1.68 -67.45
N SER A 218 27.97 0.38 -67.55
CA SER A 218 29.13 -0.12 -68.30
C SER A 218 29.07 0.22 -69.79
N GLU A 219 27.90 0.14 -70.43
CA GLU A 219 27.71 0.54 -71.83
C GLU A 219 27.91 2.05 -72.04
N VAL A 220 27.49 2.88 -71.09
CA VAL A 220 27.70 4.34 -71.14
C VAL A 220 29.18 4.69 -71.00
N GLU A 221 29.88 4.06 -70.06
CA GLU A 221 31.34 4.23 -69.89
C GLU A 221 32.11 3.76 -71.12
N LEU A 222 31.74 2.60 -71.68
CA LEU A 222 32.33 2.09 -72.91
C LEU A 222 32.10 3.04 -74.10
N ASN A 223 30.89 3.61 -74.21
CA ASN A 223 30.57 4.56 -75.27
C ASN A 223 31.40 5.86 -75.14
N ASP A 224 31.57 6.38 -73.93
CA ASP A 224 32.44 7.55 -73.69
C ASP A 224 33.90 7.27 -74.07
N LEU A 225 34.39 6.07 -73.75
CA LEU A 225 35.73 5.62 -74.14
C LEU A 225 35.87 5.52 -75.67
N LEU A 226 34.86 4.98 -76.37
CA LEU A 226 34.85 4.91 -77.83
C LEU A 226 34.84 6.29 -78.49
N VAL A 227 34.12 7.26 -77.90
CA VAL A 227 34.15 8.66 -78.36
C VAL A 227 35.55 9.26 -78.18
N CYS A 228 36.18 9.05 -77.03
CA CYS A 228 37.56 9.50 -76.79
C CYS A 228 38.55 8.89 -77.78
N LEU A 229 38.45 7.58 -78.04
CA LEU A 229 39.29 6.88 -78.99
C LEU A 229 39.09 7.41 -80.42
N GLY A 230 37.84 7.65 -80.84
CA GLY A 230 37.55 8.24 -82.16
C GLY A 230 38.13 9.65 -82.32
N GLN A 231 38.10 10.45 -81.25
CA GLN A 231 38.75 11.77 -81.24
C GLN A 231 40.27 11.65 -81.35
N GLU A 232 40.88 10.68 -80.66
CA GLU A 232 42.31 10.40 -80.74
C GLU A 232 42.71 9.94 -82.15
N GLN A 233 42.00 8.99 -82.74
CA GLN A 233 42.21 8.54 -84.11
C GLN A 233 42.11 9.71 -85.11
N SER A 234 41.10 10.57 -85.00
CA SER A 234 40.99 11.75 -85.88
C SER A 234 42.15 12.75 -85.69
N LYS A 235 42.67 12.90 -84.47
CA LYS A 235 43.87 13.72 -84.22
C LYS A 235 45.11 13.07 -84.84
N VAL A 236 45.28 11.75 -84.67
CA VAL A 236 46.36 10.97 -85.28
C VAL A 236 46.31 11.10 -86.80
N GLU A 237 45.18 10.90 -87.45
CA GLU A 237 45.03 11.07 -88.90
C GLU A 237 45.43 12.47 -89.38
N LYS A 238 44.98 13.53 -88.68
CA LYS A 238 45.34 14.92 -89.02
C LYS A 238 46.82 15.20 -88.84
N LEU A 239 47.42 14.68 -87.77
CA LEU A 239 48.86 14.81 -87.52
C LEU A 239 49.67 14.02 -88.55
N SER A 240 49.30 12.77 -88.81
CA SER A 240 49.92 11.92 -89.82
C SER A 240 49.85 12.53 -91.21
N ALA A 241 48.70 13.11 -91.60
CA ALA A 241 48.57 13.84 -92.86
C ALA A 241 49.53 15.04 -92.93
N ARG A 242 49.65 15.81 -91.84
CA ARG A 242 50.55 16.96 -91.76
C ARG A 242 52.03 16.56 -91.76
N LEU A 243 52.39 15.45 -91.13
CA LEU A 243 53.74 14.87 -91.15
C LEU A 243 54.09 14.36 -92.55
N ALA A 244 53.15 13.70 -93.23
CA ALA A 244 53.32 13.27 -94.61
C ALA A 244 53.51 14.48 -95.56
N GLU A 245 52.79 15.58 -95.36
CA GLU A 245 53.01 16.85 -96.09
C GLU A 245 54.41 17.45 -95.85
N LEU A 246 55.00 17.22 -94.67
CA LEU A 246 56.37 17.62 -94.31
C LEU A 246 57.43 16.63 -94.82
N GLY A 247 57.03 15.50 -95.42
CA GLY A 247 57.92 14.47 -95.93
C GLY A 247 58.46 13.50 -94.87
N GLU A 248 57.86 13.48 -93.67
CA GLU A 248 58.21 12.57 -92.59
C GLU A 248 57.35 11.29 -92.65
N ASP A 249 57.98 10.12 -92.51
CA ASP A 249 57.29 8.82 -92.48
C ASP A 249 56.90 8.43 -91.05
N VAL A 250 55.60 8.37 -90.81
CA VAL A 250 55.01 8.12 -89.48
C VAL A 250 55.30 6.69 -88.99
N ASP A 251 55.29 5.71 -89.90
CA ASP A 251 55.51 4.30 -89.53
C ASP A 251 56.95 4.06 -89.06
N THR A 252 57.93 4.71 -89.70
CA THR A 252 59.33 4.70 -89.25
C THR A 252 59.51 5.41 -87.89
N LEU A 253 58.76 6.49 -87.64
CA LEU A 253 58.82 7.23 -86.36
C LEU A 253 58.22 6.46 -85.18
N LEU A 254 57.20 5.63 -85.43
CA LEU A 254 56.54 4.81 -84.40
C LEU A 254 57.28 3.51 -84.07
N GLN A 255 58.31 3.16 -84.86
CA GLN A 255 59.08 1.94 -84.69
C GLN A 255 59.87 1.97 -83.35
N GLY A 256 59.30 1.36 -82.31
CA GLY A 256 59.89 1.25 -80.97
C GLY A 256 59.12 1.93 -79.83
N ILE A 257 57.94 2.51 -80.09
CA ILE A 257 57.15 3.25 -79.08
C ILE A 257 56.07 2.38 -78.38
N GLY A 258 55.84 1.13 -78.79
CA GLY A 258 54.57 0.43 -78.55
C GLY A 258 54.50 -0.80 -77.64
N ASP A 259 55.51 -1.16 -76.83
CA ASP A 259 55.55 -2.49 -76.16
C ASP A 259 55.69 -2.47 -74.62
N ASP A 260 55.48 -1.34 -73.93
CA ASP A 260 55.72 -1.24 -72.47
C ASP A 260 54.43 -1.14 -71.61
N ALA A 261 53.32 -1.68 -72.12
CA ALA A 261 52.07 -1.84 -71.38
C ALA A 261 51.67 -3.33 -71.30
N ALA A 262 52.58 -4.16 -70.79
CA ALA A 262 52.21 -5.47 -70.28
C ALA A 262 51.36 -5.27 -69.03
N LEU A 263 50.04 -5.31 -69.20
CA LEU A 263 49.10 -5.48 -68.10
C LEU A 263 49.38 -6.85 -67.45
N PRO A 264 49.61 -6.93 -66.15
CA PRO A 264 49.64 -8.23 -65.47
C PRO A 264 48.26 -8.88 -65.62
N ASP A 265 48.26 -10.15 -65.99
CA ASP A 265 47.07 -11.01 -65.91
C ASP A 265 46.69 -11.09 -64.41
N ASP A 266 45.64 -10.38 -64.01
CA ASP A 266 45.00 -10.59 -62.71
C ASP A 266 44.24 -11.93 -62.80
N ASP A 267 44.95 -13.01 -62.48
CA ASP A 267 44.36 -14.31 -62.14
C ASP A 267 43.59 -14.15 -60.81
N ASP A 268 42.32 -13.76 -60.90
CA ASP A 268 41.35 -13.87 -59.79
C ASP A 268 40.99 -15.36 -59.59
N ASP A 269 41.86 -16.09 -58.90
CA ASP A 269 41.53 -17.37 -58.26
C ASP A 269 40.68 -17.08 -57.01
N ASP A 270 39.35 -16.97 -57.20
CA ASP A 270 38.37 -17.06 -56.11
C ASP A 270 38.26 -18.54 -55.66
N ASP A 271 39.18 -18.96 -54.78
CA ASP A 271 39.05 -20.20 -54.02
C ASP A 271 38.03 -20.01 -52.88
N ASP A 272 36.92 -20.75 -52.99
CA ASP A 272 35.93 -21.00 -51.94
C ASP A 272 36.59 -21.65 -50.71
N GLU A 273 36.66 -20.94 -49.57
CA GLU A 273 36.86 -21.55 -48.26
C GLU A 273 35.60 -21.40 -47.39
N ASP A 274 34.79 -22.46 -47.43
CA ASP A 274 33.90 -22.88 -46.35
C ASP A 274 34.73 -23.09 -45.08
N ASP A 275 34.55 -22.26 -44.06
CA ASP A 275 34.95 -22.58 -42.69
C ASP A 275 33.70 -22.60 -41.79
N ASP A 276 33.25 -23.84 -41.54
CA ASP A 276 32.56 -24.27 -40.34
C ASP A 276 33.32 -23.74 -39.11
N ASP A 277 32.65 -22.95 -38.26
CA ASP A 277 33.14 -22.75 -36.90
C ASP A 277 31.99 -22.90 -35.89
N GLU A 278 32.10 -24.01 -35.16
CA GLU A 278 31.34 -24.38 -33.98
C GLU A 278 31.36 -23.25 -32.92
N LYS A 279 30.19 -22.93 -32.38
CA LYS A 279 29.96 -22.75 -30.93
C LYS A 279 28.49 -22.68 -30.56
#